data_AF-A0A3D3S889-F1
#
_entry.id   AF-A0A3D3S889-F1
#
_cell.length_a   1.000
_cell.length_b   1.000
_cell.length_c   1.000
_cell.angle_alpha   90.00
_cell.angle_beta   90.00
_cell.angle_gamma   90.00
#
_symmetry.space_group_name_H-M   'P 1'
#
loop_
_entity.id
_entity.type
_entity.pdbx_description
1 polymer ?
#
loop_
_entity_poly.entity_id
_entity_poly.type
_entity_poly.pdbx_seq_one_letter_code
_entity_poly.pdbx_strand_id
1 'polypeptide(L)' 'TAFLMIDIDHFKRVNDVFGHAGGDVVLKAFAAEFQKILRKSDLLGRIGGEEFGVLLRFTDLPSA' A
#
# COMPACT_ATOMS: atom_id res chain seq x y z
N THR A 1 -9.40 11.50 11.58
CA THR A 1 -8.80 10.92 10.34
C THR A 1 -7.34 10.61 10.57
N ALA A 2 -6.89 9.44 10.15
CA ALA A 2 -5.48 9.03 10.21
C ALA A 2 -4.96 8.69 8.80
N PHE A 3 -3.65 8.80 8.62
CA PHE A 3 -2.96 8.45 7.37
C PHE A 3 -1.89 7.39 7.65
N LEU A 4 -1.91 6.29 6.91
CA LEU A 4 -0.89 5.25 6.95
C LEU A 4 -0.01 5.40 5.71
N MET A 5 1.30 5.50 5.94
CA MET A 5 2.32 5.39 4.89
C MET A 5 2.89 3.98 4.93
N ILE A 6 3.00 3.33 3.77
CA ILE A 6 3.44 1.95 3.64
C ILE A 6 4.49 1.89 2.53
N ASP A 7 5.60 1.23 2.83
CA ASP A 7 6.68 0.92 1.89
C ASP A 7 6.81 -0.60 1.80
N ILE A 8 7.03 -1.14 0.59
CA ILE A 8 7.23 -2.58 0.41
C ILE A 8 8.70 -2.91 0.61
N ASP A 9 9.02 -3.53 1.74
CA ASP A 9 10.39 -3.89 2.10
C ASP A 9 11.11 -4.66 1.00
N HIS A 10 12.31 -4.21 0.66
CA HIS A 10 13.19 -4.85 -0.32
C HIS A 10 12.58 -5.05 -1.71
N PHE A 11 11.64 -4.20 -2.14
CA PHE A 11 11.00 -4.33 -3.46
C PHE A 11 12.01 -4.28 -4.62
N LYS A 12 13.09 -3.51 -4.49
CA LYS A 12 14.21 -3.56 -5.45
C LYS A 12 14.76 -4.97 -5.65
N ARG A 13 14.90 -5.78 -4.59
CA ARG A 13 15.37 -7.16 -4.69
C ARG A 13 14.41 -8.03 -5.50
N VAL A 14 13.10 -7.80 -5.37
CA VAL A 14 12.09 -8.48 -6.19
C VAL A 14 12.29 -8.13 -7.67
N ASN A 15 12.48 -6.85 -7.99
CA ASN A 15 12.78 -6.43 -9.36
C ASN A 15 14.10 -7.02 -9.88
N ASP A 16 15.14 -7.06 -9.05
CA ASP A 16 16.44 -7.59 -9.44
C ASP A 16 16.39 -9.11 -9.74
N VAL A 17 15.55 -9.86 -9.02
CA VAL A 17 15.43 -11.33 -9.16
C VAL A 17 14.40 -11.73 -10.24
N PHE A 18 13.28 -11.03 -10.32
CA PHE A 18 12.13 -11.41 -11.16
C PHE A 18 11.84 -10.43 -12.30
N GLY A 19 12.65 -9.38 -12.44
CA GLY A 19 12.42 -8.29 -13.37
C GLY A 19 11.26 -7.38 -12.94
N HIS A 20 11.13 -6.24 -13.62
CA HIS A 20 10.06 -5.28 -13.36
C HIS A 20 8.65 -5.88 -13.55
N ALA A 21 8.49 -6.85 -14.45
CA ALA A 21 7.22 -7.56 -14.61
C ALA A 21 6.84 -8.35 -13.35
N GLY A 22 7.80 -8.94 -12.64
CA GLY A 22 7.58 -9.58 -11.34
C GLY A 22 7.20 -8.57 -10.26
N GLY A 23 7.87 -7.41 -10.24
CA GLY A 23 7.49 -6.29 -9.38
C GLY A 23 6.06 -5.81 -9.61
N ASP A 24 5.64 -5.70 -10.87
CA ASP A 24 4.27 -5.30 -11.23
C ASP A 24 3.22 -6.28 -10.70
N VAL A 25 3.52 -7.59 -10.73
CA VAL A 25 2.65 -8.62 -10.16
C VAL A 25 2.51 -8.42 -8.65
N VAL A 26 3.61 -8.15 -7.95
CA VAL A 26 3.62 -7.91 -6.51
C VAL A 26 2.83 -6.65 -6.15
N LEU A 27 3.01 -5.54 -6.88
CA LEU A 27 2.26 -4.30 -6.66
C LEU A 27 0.75 -4.49 -6.85
N LYS A 28 0.35 -5.24 -7.89
CA LYS A 28 -1.06 -5.57 -8.14
C LYS A 28 -1.64 -6.46 -7.05
N ALA A 29 -0.90 -7.49 -6.63
CA ALA A 29 -1.31 -8.38 -5.54
C ALA A 29 -1.46 -7.61 -4.22
N PHE A 30 -0.49 -6.75 -3.90
CA PHE A 30 -0.53 -5.89 -2.72
C PHE A 30 -1.78 -5.01 -2.70
N ALA A 31 -2.05 -4.29 -3.80
CA ALA A 31 -3.25 -3.46 -3.91
C ALA A 31 -4.55 -4.27 -3.79
N ALA A 32 -4.60 -5.46 -4.39
CA ALA A 32 -5.77 -6.35 -4.33
C ALA A 32 -6.02 -6.88 -2.91
N GLU A 33 -4.98 -7.20 -2.13
CA GLU A 33 -5.14 -7.60 -0.74
C GLU A 33 -5.68 -6.44 0.12
N PHE A 34 -5.18 -5.22 -0.08
CA PHE A 34 -5.72 -4.04 0.62
C PHE A 34 -7.19 -3.78 0.28
N GLN A 35 -7.59 -3.94 -0.97
CA GLN A 35 -9.00 -3.78 -1.37
C GLN A 35 -9.96 -4.76 -0.67
N LYS A 36 -9.48 -5.92 -0.20
CA LYS A 36 -10.29 -6.89 0.54
C LYS A 36 -10.48 -6.53 2.01
N ILE A 37 -9.49 -5.87 2.62
CA ILE A 37 -9.46 -5.59 4.06
C ILE A 37 -9.89 -4.17 4.42
N LEU A 38 -9.72 -3.21 3.50
CA LEU A 38 -10.10 -1.83 3.72
C LEU A 38 -11.62 -1.65 3.69
N ARG A 39 -12.11 -0.72 4.51
CA ARG A 39 -13.53 -0.37 4.51
C ARG A 39 -13.84 0.43 3.25
N LYS A 40 -15.12 0.50 2.86
CA LYS A 40 -15.57 1.40 1.77
C LYS A 40 -15.26 2.88 2.05
N SER A 41 -15.17 3.24 3.33
CA SER A 41 -14.77 4.57 3.75
C SER A 41 -13.27 4.81 3.62
N ASP A 42 -12.41 3.82 3.42
CA ASP A 42 -10.98 4.07 3.38
C ASP A 42 -10.54 4.30 1.93
N LEU A 43 -9.43 5.02 1.74
CA LEU A 43 -8.89 5.27 0.41
C LEU A 43 -7.45 4.79 0.34
N LEU A 44 -7.18 3.82 -0.52
CA LEU A 44 -5.83 3.39 -0.89
C LEU A 44 -5.35 4.17 -2.11
N GLY A 45 -4.12 4.67 -2.08
CA GLY A 45 -3.45 5.27 -3.22
C GLY A 45 -2.00 4.81 -3.32
N ARG A 46 -1.49 4.67 -4.55
CA ARG A 46 -0.05 4.52 -4.79
C ARG A 46 0.56 5.92 -4.90
N ILE A 47 1.52 6.22 -4.04
CA ILE A 47 2.11 7.56 -3.91
C ILE A 47 3.52 7.64 -4.52
N GLY A 48 4.17 6.49 -4.71
CA GLY A 48 5.51 6.38 -5.28
C GLY A 48 5.72 5.09 -6.06
N GLY A 49 6.99 4.69 -6.20
CA GLY A 49 7.39 3.46 -6.88
C GLY A 49 6.84 2.22 -6.17
N GLU A 50 7.25 2.00 -4.93
CA GLU A 50 6.77 0.89 -4.08
C GLU A 50 5.96 1.38 -2.86
N GLU A 51 5.73 2.68 -2.77
CA GLU A 51 5.08 3.34 -1.65
C GLU A 51 3.56 3.49 -1.87
N PHE A 52 2.79 3.15 -0.83
CA PHE A 52 1.35 3.28 -0.77
C PHE A 52 0.93 4.14 0.42
N GLY A 53 -0.18 4.86 0.24
CA GLY A 53 -0.86 5.62 1.30
C GLY A 53 -2.27 5.11 1.52
N VAL A 54 -2.70 5.03 2.77
CA VAL A 54 -4.10 4.78 3.12
C VAL A 54 -4.65 5.93 3.95
N LEU A 55 -5.72 6.55 3.46
CA LEU A 55 -6.51 7.50 4.24
C LEU A 55 -7.62 6.75 4.98
N LEU A 56 -7.50 6.66 6.30
CA LEU A 56 -8.50 6.06 7.17
C LEU A 56 -9.50 7.14 7.59
N ARG A 57 -10.63 7.21 6.88
CA ARG A 57 -11.70 8.16 7.21
C ARG A 57 -12.41 7.70 8.48
N PHE A 58 -12.91 8.67 9.26
CA PHE A 58 -13.61 8.41 10.53
C PHE A 58 -12.78 7.62 11.56
N THR A 59 -11.46 7.67 11.43
CA THR A 59 -10.53 7.09 12.41
C THR A 59 -9.82 8.25 13.08
N ASP A 60 -10.20 8.56 14.32
CA ASP A 60 -9.52 9.59 15.09
C ASP A 60 -8.29 9.01 15.76
N LEU A 61 -7.22 9.80 15.79
CA LEU A 61 -6.08 9.45 16.60
C LEU A 61 -6.52 9.54 18.07
N PRO A 62 -6.18 8.54 18.91
CA PRO A 62 -6.34 8.69 20.34
C PRO A 62 -5.71 10.01 20.77
N SER A 63 -6.40 10.75 21.65
CA SER A 63 -5.80 11.91 22.29
C SER A 63 -4.50 11.48 22.96
N ALA A 64 -3.41 12.17 22.62
CA ALA A 64 -2.07 11.93 23.17
C ALA A 64 -2.01 12.28 24.67
#